data_AF-A0A9W4H3T6-F1
#
_entry.id   AF-A0A9W4H3T6-F1
#
_cell.length_a   1.000
_cell.length_b   1.000
_cell.length_c   1.000
_cell.angle_alpha   90.00
_cell.angle_beta   90.00
_cell.angle_gamma   90.00
#
_symmetry.space_group_name_H-M   'P 1'
#
loop_
_entity.id
_entity.type
_entity.pdbx_description
1 polymer ?
#
loop_
_entity_poly.entity_id
_entity_poly.type
_entity_poly.pdbx_seq_one_letter_code
_entity_poly.pdbx_strand_id
1 'polypeptide(L)'
;MSDAERAALGAAQERLLAALVGGAEPPPGFDPERIRIQAQALLAKHARVHAETPAPAPRRARLLAFRAGRAARKLRPAEPSAADGDAR
;
A
#
# COMPACT_ATOMS: atom_id res chain seq x y z
N MET A 1 5.39 -32.78 -11.62
CA MET A 1 5.87 -32.15 -10.38
C MET A 1 5.05 -32.73 -9.22
N SER A 2 5.71 -33.45 -8.33
CA SER A 2 5.15 -34.04 -7.11
C SER A 2 5.00 -33.00 -6.00
N ASP A 3 4.27 -33.35 -4.94
CA ASP A 3 4.12 -32.48 -3.76
C ASP A 3 5.45 -32.26 -3.03
N ALA A 4 6.31 -33.27 -2.99
CA ALA A 4 7.66 -33.15 -2.43
C ALA A 4 8.52 -32.14 -3.21
N GLU A 5 8.47 -32.20 -4.55
CA GLU A 5 9.16 -31.23 -5.42
C GLU A 5 8.60 -29.81 -5.21
N ARG A 6 7.27 -29.68 -5.05
CA ARG A 6 6.63 -28.39 -4.80
C ARG A 6 7.05 -27.80 -3.45
N ALA A 7 7.09 -28.62 -2.40
CA ALA A 7 7.55 -28.21 -1.08
C ALA A 7 9.02 -27.76 -1.09
N ALA A 8 9.90 -28.51 -1.79
CA ALA A 8 11.30 -28.15 -1.93
C ALA A 8 11.49 -26.81 -2.65
N LEU A 9 10.73 -26.56 -3.71
CA LEU A 9 10.75 -25.27 -4.42
C LEU A 9 10.28 -24.13 -3.50
N GLY A 10 9.19 -24.34 -2.76
CA GLY A 10 8.69 -23.34 -1.80
C GLY A 10 9.74 -22.95 -0.76
N ALA A 11 10.43 -23.94 -0.18
CA ALA A 11 11.51 -23.69 0.77
C ALA A 11 12.70 -22.94 0.14
N ALA A 12 13.03 -23.20 -1.13
CA ALA A 12 14.07 -22.46 -1.83
C ALA A 12 13.67 -21.01 -2.11
N GLN A 13 12.41 -20.78 -2.49
CA GLN A 13 11.85 -19.44 -2.69
C GLN A 13 11.83 -18.64 -1.39
N GLU A 14 11.45 -19.27 -0.28
CA GLU A 14 11.45 -18.62 1.04
C GLU A 14 12.85 -18.16 1.43
N ARG A 15 13.87 -19.02 1.27
CA ARG A 15 15.28 -18.63 1.52
C ARG A 15 15.73 -17.47 0.64
N LEU A 16 15.36 -17.48 -0.63
CA LEU A 16 15.69 -16.38 -1.55
C LEU A 16 15.03 -15.06 -1.13
N LEU A 17 13.75 -15.10 -0.75
CA LEU A 17 13.03 -13.90 -0.28
C LEU A 17 13.61 -13.38 1.04
N ALA A 18 13.98 -14.27 1.96
CA ALA A 18 14.64 -13.90 3.21
C ALA A 18 15.99 -13.21 2.95
N ALA A 19 16.76 -13.65 1.96
CA ALA A 19 18.03 -13.01 1.59
C ALA A 19 17.79 -11.62 0.94
N LEU A 20 16.82 -11.51 0.03
CA LEU A 20 16.54 -10.27 -0.71
C LEU A 20 15.91 -9.17 0.15
N VAL A 21 15.06 -9.54 1.11
CA VAL A 21 14.24 -8.58 1.87
C VAL A 21 14.63 -8.52 3.35
N GLY A 22 15.04 -9.66 3.93
CA GLY A 22 15.38 -9.78 5.35
C GLY A 22 16.88 -9.71 5.65
N GLY A 23 17.74 -9.65 4.64
CA GLY A 23 19.20 -9.62 4.80
C GLY A 23 19.80 -10.96 5.27
N ALA A 24 19.09 -12.08 5.06
CA ALA A 24 19.63 -13.40 5.32
C ALA A 24 20.76 -13.79 4.33
N GLU A 25 21.49 -14.86 4.65
CA GLU A 25 22.57 -15.36 3.78
C GLU A 25 22.02 -15.84 2.41
N PRO A 26 22.72 -15.55 1.29
CA PRO A 26 22.32 -16.03 -0.02
C PRO A 26 22.20 -17.56 -0.09
N PRO A 27 21.09 -18.10 -0.64
CA PRO A 27 20.93 -19.54 -0.79
C PRO A 27 21.92 -20.13 -1.82
N PRO A 28 22.28 -21.41 -1.68
CA PRO A 28 23.19 -22.08 -2.62
C PRO A 28 22.63 -22.06 -4.04
N GLY A 29 23.52 -21.94 -5.03
CA GLY A 29 23.15 -21.82 -6.45
C GLY A 29 22.82 -20.40 -6.91
N PHE A 30 22.82 -19.42 -6.00
CA PHE A 30 22.71 -18.00 -6.34
C PHE A 30 24.05 -17.31 -6.15
N ASP A 31 24.35 -16.37 -7.04
CA ASP A 31 25.52 -15.51 -6.91
C ASP A 31 25.31 -14.52 -5.74
N PRO A 32 26.15 -14.59 -4.68
CA PRO A 32 25.97 -13.77 -3.49
C PRO A 32 26.08 -12.28 -3.79
N GLU A 33 26.90 -11.88 -4.76
CA GLU A 33 27.07 -10.48 -5.11
C GLU A 33 25.84 -9.92 -5.82
N ARG A 34 25.26 -10.72 -6.73
CA ARG A 34 23.98 -10.34 -7.36
C ARG A 34 22.84 -10.23 -6.36
N ILE A 35 22.78 -11.11 -5.37
CA ILE A 35 21.76 -11.04 -4.30
C ILE A 35 21.93 -9.74 -3.50
N ARG A 36 23.16 -9.39 -3.10
CA ARG A 36 23.43 -8.13 -2.39
C ARG A 36 23.01 -6.91 -3.20
N ILE A 37 23.41 -6.83 -4.48
CA ILE A 37 23.04 -5.72 -5.36
C ILE A 37 21.52 -5.59 -5.47
N GLN A 38 20.81 -6.71 -5.65
CA GLN A 38 19.35 -6.72 -5.76
C GLN A 38 18.68 -6.32 -4.45
N ALA A 39 19.17 -6.78 -3.30
CA ALA A 39 18.68 -6.39 -1.98
C ALA A 39 18.81 -4.87 -1.77
N GLN A 40 19.96 -4.28 -2.11
CA GLN A 40 20.16 -2.83 -2.02
C GLN A 40 19.22 -2.05 -2.94
N ALA A 41 19.02 -2.52 -4.18
CA ALA A 41 18.07 -1.92 -5.10
C ALA A 41 16.63 -1.98 -4.59
N LEU A 42 16.23 -3.09 -3.96
CA LEU A 42 14.91 -3.25 -3.35
C LEU A 42 14.71 -2.31 -2.16
N LEU A 43 15.70 -2.18 -1.29
CA LEU A 43 15.67 -1.24 -0.16
C LEU A 43 15.55 0.22 -0.64
N ALA A 44 16.32 0.61 -1.65
CA ALA A 44 16.24 1.94 -2.24
C ALA A 44 14.85 2.21 -2.85
N LYS A 45 14.29 1.22 -3.55
CA LYS A 45 12.94 1.30 -4.10
C LYS A 45 11.89 1.42 -2.99
N HIS A 46 12.02 0.64 -1.93
CA HIS A 46 11.11 0.70 -0.79
C HIS A 46 11.14 2.06 -0.10
N ALA A 47 12.33 2.62 0.15
CA ALA A 47 12.50 3.95 0.73
C ALA A 47 11.85 5.03 -0.14
N ARG A 48 12.04 4.96 -1.46
CA ARG A 48 11.41 5.88 -2.42
C ARG A 48 9.88 5.81 -2.37
N VAL A 49 9.32 4.60 -2.46
CA VAL A 49 7.86 4.41 -2.38
C VAL A 49 7.31 4.90 -1.05
N HIS A 50 8.03 4.66 0.04
CA HIS A 50 7.64 5.14 1.36
C HIS A 50 7.68 6.67 1.47
N ALA A 51 8.62 7.34 0.80
CA ALA A 51 8.69 8.81 0.74
C ALA A 51 7.59 9.41 -0.15
N GLU A 52 7.25 8.75 -1.26
CA GLU A 52 6.18 9.18 -2.18
C GLU A 52 4.78 8.89 -1.64
N THR A 53 4.65 7.96 -0.69
CA THR A 53 3.38 7.65 -0.04
C THR A 53 3.18 8.61 1.13
N PRO A 54 2.25 9.59 1.06
CA PRO A 54 1.95 10.42 2.21
C PRO A 54 1.51 9.53 3.37
N ALA A 55 2.14 9.72 4.53
CA ALA A 55 1.86 8.93 5.72
C ALA A 55 0.34 8.83 5.91
N PRO A 56 -0.23 7.63 6.11
CA PRO A 56 -1.66 7.52 6.32
C PRO A 56 -2.02 8.39 7.51
N ALA A 57 -2.91 9.37 7.30
CA ALA A 57 -3.34 10.27 8.37
C ALA A 57 -3.67 9.44 9.62
N PRO A 58 -3.17 9.83 10.81
CA PRO A 58 -3.38 9.04 12.03
C PRO A 58 -4.87 8.76 12.18
N ARG A 59 -5.25 7.56 12.66
CA ARG A 59 -6.67 7.12 12.71
C ARG A 59 -7.62 8.18 13.30
N ARG A 60 -7.14 8.98 14.25
CA ARG A 60 -7.86 10.14 14.83
C ARG A 60 -8.12 11.27 13.82
N ALA A 61 -7.14 11.64 13.01
CA ALA A 61 -7.30 12.65 11.95
C ALA A 61 -8.28 12.18 10.86
N ARG A 62 -8.31 10.87 10.53
CA ARG A 62 -9.31 10.31 9.60
C ARG A 62 -10.75 10.43 10.12
N LEU A 63 -10.95 10.19 11.42
CA LEU A 63 -12.28 10.30 12.03
C LEU A 63 -12.76 11.77 12.04
N LEU A 64 -11.86 12.72 12.31
CA LEU A 64 -12.17 14.15 12.28
C LEU A 64 -12.49 14.63 10.86
N ALA A 65 -11.70 14.24 9.86
CA ALA A 65 -11.96 14.56 8.46
C ALA A 65 -13.30 13.97 7.97
N PHE A 66 -13.62 12.74 8.38
CA PHE A 66 -14.90 12.11 8.08
C PHE A 66 -16.09 12.84 8.71
N ARG A 67 -15.95 13.33 9.95
CA ARG A 67 -16.98 14.16 10.61
C ARG A 67 -17.15 15.51 9.92
N ALA A 68 -16.05 16.17 9.54
CA ALA A 68 -16.08 17.44 8.82
C ALA A 68 -16.75 17.31 7.44
N GLY A 69 -16.43 16.26 6.67
CA GLY A 69 -17.07 16.00 5.38
C GLY A 69 -18.58 15.74 5.49
N ARG A 70 -19.03 15.07 6.56
CA ARG A 70 -20.47 14.86 6.82
C ARG A 70 -21.18 16.16 7.21
N ALA A 71 -20.53 17.04 7.98
CA ALA A 71 -21.08 18.35 8.34
C ALA A 71 -21.24 19.26 7.12
N ALA A 72 -20.25 19.29 6.23
CA ALA A 72 -20.32 20.05 4.97
C ALA A 72 -21.47 19.57 4.06
N ARG A 73 -21.75 18.27 4.03
CA ARG A 73 -22.89 17.72 3.27
C ARG A 73 -24.25 18.11 3.84
N LYS A 74 -24.32 18.39 5.15
CA LYS A 74 -25.54 18.81 5.86
C LYS A 74 -25.88 20.30 5.65
N LEU A 75 -24.92 21.08 5.16
CA LEU A 75 -25.04 22.52 4.92
C LEU A 75 -25.30 22.87 3.44
N ARG A 76 -25.55 21.87 2.58
CA ARG A 76 -25.96 22.16 1.19
C ARG A 76 -27.38 22.77 1.25
N PRO A 77 -27.57 24.05 0.92
CA PRO A 77 -28.88 24.66 0.97
C PRO A 77 -29.80 24.01 -0.06
N ALA A 78 -31.08 23.87 0.30
CA ALA A 78 -32.11 23.43 -0.63
C ALA A 78 -32.21 24.45 -1.77
N GLU A 79 -32.06 23.98 -3.01
CA GLU A 79 -32.41 24.73 -4.22
C GLU A 79 -33.83 25.31 -4.03
N PRO A 80 -34.04 26.61 -4.26
CA PRO A 80 -35.38 27.17 -4.17
C PRO A 80 -36.25 26.56 -5.27
N SER A 81 -37.28 25.84 -4.84
CA SER A 81 -38.33 25.30 -5.72
C SER A 81 -38.99 26.47 -6.44
N ALA A 82 -38.66 26.65 -7.72
CA ALA A 82 -39.46 27.46 -8.62
C ALA A 82 -40.80 26.74 -8.83
N ALA A 83 -41.82 27.16 -8.09
CA ALA A 83 -43.21 26.82 -8.34
C ALA A 83 -44.00 28.09 -8.59
N ASP A 84 -44.73 28.05 -9.70
CA ASP A 84 -45.74 28.96 -10.23
C ASP A 84 -46.63 29.65 -9.20
N GLY A 85 -47.08 30.84 -9.57
CA GLY A 85 -48.12 31.57 -8.85
C GLY A 85 -48.54 32.85 -9.54
N ASP A 86 -49.16 32.69 -10.71
CA ASP A 86 -50.03 33.66 -11.38
C ASP A 86 -50.97 34.40 -10.40
N ALA A 87 -51.01 35.73 -10.46
CA ALA A 87 -52.12 36.54 -9.96
C ALA A 87 -52.07 38.00 -10.45
N ARG A 88 -52.90 38.23 -11.48
CA ARG A 88 -53.61 39.47 -11.86
C ARG A 88 -52.98 40.42 -12.87
#